data_AF-A0A0M6WEX9-F1
#
_entry.id   AF-A0A0M6WEX9-F1
#
_cell.length_a   1.000
_cell.length_b   1.000
_cell.length_c   1.000
_cell.angle_alpha   90.00
_cell.angle_beta   90.00
_cell.angle_gamma   90.00
#
_symmetry.space_group_name_H-M   'P 1'
#
loop_
_entity.id
_entity.type
_entity.pdbx_description
1 polymer ?
#
loop_
_entity_poly.entity_id
_entity_poly.type
_entity_poly.pdbx_seq_one_letter_code
_entity_poly.pdbx_strand_id
1 'polypeptide(L)'
;MSLKTNLLRFVFISVLGVLLHFTYEWSGDNAVVGLFSAVNESTWEHLKLLFFPFLLLTILEVLLRGNMLPEQFLPARVLGILAGMGGIVVGFYTLRGVLGRNYDALNIALYFAGVLLSLFVENKRYRKSSLLSTKAAAAVLLLLTVAFFVFTYCPPDIGLFWDPTVGL
;
A
#
# COMPACT_ATOMS: atom_id res chain seq x y z
N MET A 1 -11.25 16.82 -1.39
CA MET A 1 -11.45 16.56 0.04
C MET A 1 -10.90 17.71 0.87
N SER A 2 -11.36 17.87 2.12
CA SER A 2 -10.81 18.83 3.07
C SER A 2 -9.45 18.37 3.60
N LEU A 3 -8.60 19.33 4.02
CA LEU A 3 -7.31 19.05 4.67
C LEU A 3 -7.48 18.16 5.92
N LYS A 4 -8.51 18.43 6.74
CA LYS A 4 -8.80 17.63 7.94
C LYS A 4 -9.06 16.16 7.61
N THR A 5 -9.82 15.90 6.55
CA THR A 5 -10.12 14.53 6.10
C THR A 5 -8.87 13.82 5.61
N ASN A 6 -8.03 14.51 4.82
CA ASN A 6 -6.78 13.93 4.33
C ASN A 6 -5.79 13.62 5.47
N LEU A 7 -5.72 14.48 6.49
CA LEU A 7 -4.89 14.23 7.66
C LEU A 7 -5.35 12.98 8.44
N LEU A 8 -6.66 12.83 8.68
CA LEU A 8 -7.20 11.65 9.34
C LEU A 8 -6.91 10.37 8.55
N ARG A 9 -7.09 10.40 7.23
CA ARG A 9 -6.77 9.27 6.35
C ARG A 9 -5.28 8.93 6.40
N PHE A 10 -4.41 9.94 6.32
CA PHE A 10 -2.96 9.77 6.42
C PHE A 10 -2.56 9.11 7.74
N VAL A 11 -3.06 9.62 8.87
CA VAL A 11 -2.78 9.05 10.19
C VAL A 11 -3.30 7.62 10.28
N PHE A 12 -4.54 7.36 9.85
CA PHE A 12 -5.14 6.03 9.87
C PHE A 12 -4.29 5.00 9.12
N ILE A 13 -3.96 5.31 7.85
CA ILE A 13 -3.18 4.42 6.99
C ILE A 13 -1.79 4.20 7.57
N SER A 14 -1.14 5.28 7.99
CA SER A 14 0.24 5.23 8.48
C SER A 14 0.38 4.43 9.76
N VAL A 15 -0.51 4.67 10.74
CA VAL A 15 -0.50 3.93 12.01
C VAL A 15 -0.76 2.45 11.76
N LEU A 16 -1.77 2.14 10.96
CA LEU A 16 -2.12 0.74 10.69
C LEU A 16 -1.02 0.02 9.90
N GLY A 17 -0.38 0.67 8.93
CA GLY A 17 0.74 0.06 8.21
C GLY A 17 1.96 -0.20 9.09
N VAL A 18 2.29 0.72 10.00
CA VAL A 18 3.35 0.49 11.00
C VAL A 18 2.98 -0.69 11.91
N LEU A 19 1.73 -0.79 12.36
CA LEU A 19 1.28 -1.94 13.15
C LEU A 19 1.38 -3.26 12.35
N LEU A 20 0.97 -3.24 11.08
CA LEU A 20 1.04 -4.41 10.20
C LEU A 20 2.48 -4.92 10.01
N HIS A 21 3.49 -4.07 10.16
CA HIS A 21 4.90 -4.47 10.12
C HIS A 21 5.25 -5.44 11.27
N PHE A 22 4.66 -5.26 12.46
CA PHE A 22 5.02 -6.04 13.65
C PHE A 22 4.05 -7.19 13.96
N THR A 23 2.81 -7.06 13.50
CA THR A 23 1.74 -8.00 13.87
C THR A 23 2.00 -9.47 13.48
N TYR A 24 2.79 -9.74 12.44
CA TYR A 24 3.14 -11.13 12.09
C TYR A 24 3.91 -11.81 13.22
N GLU A 25 5.02 -11.23 13.67
CA GLU A 25 5.81 -11.73 14.80
C GLU A 25 4.99 -11.74 16.10
N TRP A 26 4.21 -10.67 16.36
CA TRP A 26 3.36 -10.60 17.56
C TRP A 26 2.30 -11.70 17.62
N SER A 27 1.90 -12.24 16.46
CA SER A 27 0.97 -13.34 16.35
C SER A 27 1.61 -14.73 16.47
N GLY A 28 2.93 -14.80 16.66
CA GLY A 28 3.71 -16.04 16.65
C GLY A 28 3.78 -16.64 15.25
N ASP A 29 4.08 -15.82 14.24
CA ASP A 29 4.24 -16.21 12.84
C ASP A 29 2.98 -16.88 12.25
N ASN A 30 1.81 -16.38 12.63
CA ASN A 30 0.54 -16.91 12.15
C ASN A 30 0.35 -16.65 10.66
N ALA A 31 0.18 -17.70 9.85
CA ALA A 31 0.01 -17.57 8.41
C ALA A 31 -1.19 -16.69 8.01
N VAL A 32 -2.30 -16.73 8.74
CA VAL A 32 -3.46 -15.87 8.43
C VAL A 32 -3.12 -14.39 8.63
N VAL A 33 -2.32 -14.07 9.64
CA VAL A 33 -1.83 -12.70 9.87
C VAL A 33 -0.82 -12.31 8.79
N GLY A 34 0.05 -13.25 8.39
CA GLY A 34 1.03 -13.06 7.32
C GLY A 34 0.42 -12.70 5.96
N LEU A 35 -0.85 -13.03 5.69
CA LEU A 35 -1.56 -12.57 4.49
C LEU A 35 -1.66 -11.04 4.40
N PHE A 36 -1.71 -10.35 5.54
CA PHE A 36 -1.90 -8.89 5.62
C PHE A 36 -0.63 -8.16 6.10
N SER A 37 0.14 -8.81 6.96
CA SER A 37 1.32 -8.28 7.63
C SER A 37 2.59 -8.60 6.86
N ALA A 38 3.66 -7.85 7.10
CA ALA A 38 4.96 -8.17 6.52
C ALA A 38 5.53 -9.44 7.19
N VAL A 39 5.89 -10.45 6.39
CA VAL A 39 6.50 -11.71 6.87
C VAL A 39 8.03 -11.73 6.72
N ASN A 40 8.58 -10.76 6.00
CA ASN A 40 10.01 -10.54 5.80
C ASN A 40 10.26 -9.07 5.37
N GLU A 41 11.53 -8.69 5.14
CA GLU A 41 11.92 -7.31 4.82
C GLU A 41 11.96 -6.99 3.31
N SER A 42 11.37 -7.84 2.47
CA SER A 42 11.29 -7.60 1.03
C SER A 42 10.41 -6.38 0.71
N THR A 43 10.70 -5.74 -0.43
CA THR A 43 9.88 -4.61 -0.89
C THR A 43 8.42 -5.02 -1.08
N TRP A 44 8.14 -6.24 -1.57
CA TRP A 44 6.77 -6.74 -1.71
C TRP A 44 5.98 -6.72 -0.40
N GLU A 45 6.60 -7.20 0.67
CA GLU A 45 5.99 -7.26 1.99
C GLU A 45 5.77 -5.84 2.56
N HIS A 46 6.68 -4.91 2.32
CA HIS A 46 6.46 -3.50 2.67
C HIS A 46 5.32 -2.84 1.88
N LEU A 47 5.05 -3.25 0.64
CA LEU A 47 3.91 -2.73 -0.12
C LEU A 47 2.56 -3.13 0.49
N LYS A 48 2.47 -4.28 1.18
CA LYS A 48 1.26 -4.68 1.93
C LYS A 48 0.88 -3.66 3.00
N LEU A 49 1.88 -3.07 3.65
CA LEU A 49 1.72 -2.08 4.72
C LEU A 49 1.10 -0.77 4.22
N LEU A 50 1.15 -0.50 2.91
CA LEU A 50 0.37 0.58 2.29
C LEU A 50 -0.97 0.06 1.80
N PHE A 51 -0.97 -1.05 1.06
CA PHE A 51 -2.15 -1.55 0.36
C PHE A 51 -3.29 -1.93 1.31
N PHE A 52 -3.04 -2.76 2.33
CA PHE A 52 -4.12 -3.27 3.19
C PHE A 52 -4.77 -2.19 4.07
N PRO A 53 -4.02 -1.24 4.66
CA PRO A 53 -4.65 -0.11 5.33
C PRO A 53 -5.52 0.75 4.40
N PHE A 54 -5.07 0.98 3.17
CA PHE A 54 -5.88 1.66 2.16
C PHE A 54 -7.12 0.87 1.76
N LEU A 55 -7.01 -0.46 1.60
CA LEU A 55 -8.13 -1.33 1.28
C LEU A 55 -9.16 -1.33 2.41
N LEU A 56 -8.72 -1.48 3.65
CA LEU A 56 -9.59 -1.42 4.83
C LEU A 56 -10.30 -0.07 4.92
N LEU A 57 -9.58 1.04 4.78
CA LEU A 57 -10.17 2.38 4.75
C LEU A 57 -11.20 2.51 3.62
N THR A 58 -10.91 1.95 2.45
CA THR A 58 -11.82 1.97 1.29
C THR A 58 -13.12 1.24 1.62
N ILE A 59 -13.04 0.05 2.21
CA ILE A 59 -14.21 -0.73 2.65
C ILE A 59 -15.03 0.08 3.68
N LEU A 60 -14.36 0.64 4.70
CA LEU A 60 -15.03 1.44 5.74
C LEU A 60 -15.74 2.67 5.14
N GLU A 61 -15.10 3.40 4.23
CA GLU A 61 -15.70 4.58 3.60
C GLU A 61 -16.88 4.21 2.69
N VAL A 62 -16.81 3.11 1.95
CA VAL A 62 -17.91 2.62 1.12
C VAL A 62 -19.10 2.18 1.99
N LEU A 63 -18.86 1.43 3.07
CA LEU A 63 -19.91 0.96 3.97
C LEU A 63 -20.59 2.11 4.74
N LEU A 64 -19.80 3.06 5.24
CA LEU A 64 -20.32 4.14 6.10
C LEU A 64 -20.84 5.35 5.32
N ARG A 65 -20.37 5.56 4.09
CA ARG A 65 -20.63 6.80 3.32
C ARG A 65 -20.97 6.56 1.86
N GLY A 66 -21.30 5.34 1.46
CA GLY A 66 -21.51 4.96 0.04
C GLY A 66 -22.32 5.98 -0.78
N ASN A 67 -23.45 6.45 -0.26
CA ASN A 67 -24.33 7.41 -0.97
C ASN A 67 -23.75 8.83 -1.10
N MET A 68 -22.71 9.17 -0.34
CA MET A 68 -22.05 10.48 -0.34
C MET A 68 -20.69 10.46 -1.07
N LEU A 69 -20.23 9.28 -1.50
CA LEU A 69 -18.96 9.15 -2.20
C LEU A 69 -19.12 9.61 -3.67
N PRO A 70 -18.13 10.32 -4.22
CA PRO A 70 -18.14 10.68 -5.63
C PRO A 70 -18.04 9.41 -6.48
N GLU A 71 -18.66 9.41 -7.66
CA GLU A 71 -18.62 8.29 -8.62
C GLU A 71 -17.17 7.87 -8.95
N GLN A 72 -16.27 8.84 -9.00
CA GLN A 72 -14.83 8.69 -9.25
C GLN A 72 -14.05 8.04 -8.09
N PHE A 73 -14.70 7.67 -6.98
CA PHE A 73 -14.02 7.26 -5.76
C PHE A 73 -13.11 6.05 -5.91
N LEU A 74 -13.64 4.90 -6.34
CA LEU A 74 -12.82 3.69 -6.49
C LEU A 74 -11.73 3.84 -7.57
N PRO A 75 -12.02 4.41 -8.75
CA PRO A 75 -10.96 4.66 -9.74
C PRO A 75 -9.85 5.58 -9.23
N ALA A 76 -10.19 6.68 -8.55
CA ALA A 76 -9.19 7.57 -7.95
C ALA A 76 -8.38 6.88 -6.85
N ARG A 77 -9.04 6.04 -6.03
CA ARG A 77 -8.39 5.23 -4.98
C ARG A 77 -7.34 4.29 -5.55
N VAL A 78 -7.71 3.52 -6.57
CA VAL A 78 -6.80 2.56 -7.22
C VAL A 78 -5.59 3.28 -7.80
N LEU A 79 -5.80 4.39 -8.53
CA LEU A 79 -4.69 5.18 -9.07
C LEU A 79 -3.78 5.75 -7.98
N GLY A 80 -4.36 6.17 -6.85
CA GLY A 80 -3.61 6.61 -5.67
C GLY A 80 -2.72 5.49 -5.12
N ILE A 81 -3.32 4.33 -4.80
CA ILE A 81 -2.61 3.17 -4.28
C ILE A 81 -1.47 2.74 -5.22
N LEU A 82 -1.75 2.60 -6.51
CA LEU A 82 -0.74 2.22 -7.51
C LEU A 82 0.39 3.26 -7.59
N ALA A 83 0.08 4.55 -7.51
CA ALA A 83 1.09 5.61 -7.51
C ALA A 83 1.97 5.55 -6.24
N GLY A 84 1.39 5.32 -5.07
CA GLY A 84 2.16 5.16 -3.83
C GLY A 84 3.05 3.92 -3.86
N MET A 85 2.50 2.77 -4.24
CA MET A 85 3.27 1.53 -4.38
C MET A 85 4.41 1.68 -5.39
N GLY A 86 4.11 2.22 -6.58
CA GLY A 86 5.12 2.48 -7.60
C GLY A 86 6.19 3.48 -7.11
N GLY A 87 5.77 4.53 -6.38
CA GLY A 87 6.68 5.49 -5.76
C GLY A 87 7.62 4.85 -4.73
N ILE A 88 7.12 3.94 -3.90
CA ILE A 88 7.94 3.16 -2.95
C ILE A 88 8.96 2.32 -3.70
N VAL A 89 8.53 1.54 -4.70
CA VAL A 89 9.45 0.67 -5.49
C VAL A 89 10.54 1.51 -6.17
N VAL A 90 10.15 2.55 -6.91
CA VAL A 90 11.11 3.41 -7.62
C VAL A 90 12.05 4.09 -6.63
N GLY A 91 11.53 4.64 -5.53
CA GLY A 91 12.32 5.31 -4.51
C GLY A 91 13.33 4.38 -3.84
N PHE A 92 12.89 3.19 -3.42
CA PHE A 92 13.73 2.19 -2.77
C PHE A 92 14.91 1.77 -3.66
N TYR A 93 14.64 1.33 -4.89
CA TYR A 93 15.69 0.87 -5.79
C TYR A 93 16.62 1.98 -6.25
N THR A 94 16.10 3.21 -6.42
CA THR A 94 16.94 4.37 -6.76
C THR A 94 17.88 4.72 -5.62
N LEU A 95 17.36 4.86 -4.40
CA LEU A 95 18.17 5.22 -3.23
C LEU A 95 19.19 4.13 -2.90
N ARG A 96 18.78 2.86 -2.93
CA ARG A 96 19.69 1.72 -2.73
C ARG A 96 20.80 1.69 -3.79
N GLY A 97 20.46 1.93 -5.07
CA GLY A 97 21.43 1.98 -6.15
C GLY A 97 22.43 3.13 -6.03
N VAL A 98 21.97 4.32 -5.65
CA VAL A 98 22.83 5.51 -5.47
C VAL A 98 23.72 5.41 -4.24
N LEU A 99 23.19 4.91 -3.12
CA LEU A 99 23.90 4.87 -1.83
C LEU A 99 24.73 3.60 -1.65
N GLY A 100 24.50 2.56 -2.46
CA GLY A 100 25.17 1.26 -2.37
C GLY A 100 24.81 0.43 -1.13
N ARG A 101 23.93 0.94 -0.26
CA ARG A 101 23.43 0.26 0.94
C ARG A 101 22.01 0.70 1.28
N ASN A 102 21.31 -0.14 2.02
CA ASN A 102 19.95 0.14 2.51
C ASN A 102 20.01 0.84 3.88
N TYR A 103 19.06 1.74 4.16
CA TYR A 103 18.91 2.37 5.48
C TYR A 103 17.44 2.37 5.89
N ASP A 104 17.15 1.84 7.07
CA ASP A 104 15.77 1.67 7.54
C ASP A 104 15.03 3.00 7.69
N ALA A 105 15.73 4.05 8.14
CA ALA A 105 15.18 5.40 8.24
C ALA A 105 14.69 5.92 6.87
N LEU A 106 15.39 5.60 5.78
CA LEU A 106 14.96 5.97 4.42
C LEU A 106 13.78 5.13 3.96
N ASN A 107 13.72 3.85 4.32
CA ASN A 107 12.57 2.99 3.98
C ASN A 107 11.30 3.44 4.68
N ILE A 108 11.40 3.79 5.97
CA ILE A 108 10.30 4.37 6.74
C ILE A 108 9.86 5.71 6.12
N ALA A 109 10.80 6.59 5.77
CA ALA A 109 10.49 7.85 5.11
C ALA A 109 9.81 7.64 3.74
N LEU A 110 10.28 6.67 2.95
CA LEU A 110 9.67 6.27 1.68
C LEU A 110 8.25 5.76 1.86
N TYR A 111 7.99 4.97 2.91
CA TYR A 111 6.64 4.51 3.23
C TYR A 111 5.69 5.71 3.45
N PHE A 112 6.04 6.65 4.32
CA PHE A 112 5.22 7.84 4.56
C PHE A 112 5.07 8.70 3.29
N ALA A 113 6.14 8.86 2.50
CA ALA A 113 6.08 9.55 1.22
C ALA A 113 5.13 8.86 0.23
N GLY A 114 5.12 7.52 0.20
CA GLY A 114 4.20 6.71 -0.60
C GLY A 114 2.74 6.90 -0.20
N VAL A 115 2.45 6.98 1.10
CA VAL A 115 1.09 7.28 1.60
C VAL A 115 0.66 8.70 1.19
N LEU A 116 1.54 9.69 1.34
CA LEU A 116 1.27 11.07 0.91
C LEU A 116 1.03 11.16 -0.60
N LEU A 117 1.88 10.49 -1.40
CA LEU A 117 1.74 10.42 -2.85
C LEU A 117 0.41 9.79 -3.26
N SER A 118 0.02 8.70 -2.59
CA SER A 118 -1.26 8.02 -2.85
C SER A 118 -2.45 8.95 -2.65
N LEU A 119 -2.49 9.62 -1.48
CA LEU A 119 -3.56 10.56 -1.16
C LEU A 119 -3.53 11.78 -2.07
N PHE A 120 -2.36 12.27 -2.48
CA PHE A 120 -2.23 13.36 -3.42
C PHE A 120 -2.81 13.02 -4.80
N VAL A 121 -2.44 11.85 -5.35
CA VAL A 121 -2.92 11.38 -6.66
C VAL A 121 -4.43 11.11 -6.63
N GLU A 122 -4.91 10.43 -5.59
CA GLU A 122 -6.34 10.20 -5.36
C GLU A 122 -7.11 11.53 -5.36
N ASN A 123 -6.65 12.50 -4.56
CA ASN A 123 -7.33 13.79 -4.44
C ASN A 123 -7.37 14.58 -5.75
N LYS A 124 -6.28 14.54 -6.53
CA LYS A 124 -6.19 15.19 -7.84
C LYS A 124 -7.13 14.53 -8.86
N ARG A 125 -7.48 13.25 -8.67
CA ARG A 125 -8.33 12.49 -9.60
C ARG A 125 -9.83 12.61 -9.37
N TYR A 126 -10.29 12.96 -8.18
CA TYR A 126 -11.73 13.20 -7.95
C TYR A 126 -12.39 14.21 -8.89
N ARG A 127 -11.62 15.16 -9.45
CA ARG A 127 -12.13 16.25 -10.31
C ARG A 127 -11.99 15.97 -11.82
N LYS A 128 -11.44 14.82 -12.20
CA LYS A 128 -11.22 14.47 -13.60
C LYS A 128 -12.10 13.29 -13.97
N SER A 129 -12.45 13.17 -15.25
CA SER A 129 -13.01 11.91 -15.74
C SER A 129 -11.97 10.80 -15.59
N SER A 130 -12.46 9.60 -15.31
CA SER A 130 -11.64 8.39 -15.19
C SER A 130 -11.92 7.53 -16.39
N LEU A 131 -10.87 6.93 -16.94
CA LEU A 131 -10.96 5.89 -17.96
C LEU A 131 -11.34 4.53 -17.37
N LEU A 132 -11.11 4.35 -16.06
CA LEU A 132 -11.41 3.13 -15.33
C LEU A 132 -12.81 3.23 -14.72
N SER A 133 -13.67 2.26 -15.02
CA SER A 133 -14.98 2.12 -14.38
C SER A 133 -14.86 1.66 -12.93
N THR A 134 -15.86 1.94 -12.11
CA THR A 134 -15.93 1.48 -10.70
C THR A 134 -15.80 -0.04 -10.58
N LYS A 135 -16.41 -0.80 -11.50
CA LYS A 135 -16.30 -2.28 -11.55
C LYS A 135 -14.87 -2.73 -11.86
N ALA A 136 -14.22 -2.09 -12.84
CA ALA A 136 -12.83 -2.38 -13.17
C ALA A 136 -11.88 -2.02 -12.03
N ALA A 137 -12.13 -0.89 -11.34
CA ALA A 137 -11.36 -0.50 -10.16
C ALA A 137 -11.48 -1.53 -9.02
N ALA A 138 -12.70 -2.01 -8.74
CA ALA A 138 -12.91 -3.08 -7.76
C ALA A 138 -12.20 -4.38 -8.16
N ALA A 139 -12.23 -4.74 -9.45
CA ALA A 139 -11.51 -5.91 -9.95
C ALA A 139 -9.99 -5.78 -9.76
N VAL A 140 -9.41 -4.59 -9.98
CA VAL A 140 -7.97 -4.35 -9.73
C VAL A 140 -7.62 -4.53 -8.25
N LEU A 141 -8.43 -3.99 -7.33
CA LEU A 141 -8.20 -4.19 -5.88
C LEU A 141 -8.28 -5.67 -5.50
N LEU A 142 -9.24 -6.41 -6.05
CA LEU A 142 -9.37 -7.85 -5.82
C LEU A 142 -8.15 -8.61 -6.35
N LEU A 143 -7.72 -8.33 -7.58
CA LEU A 143 -6.55 -8.96 -8.19
C LEU A 143 -5.27 -8.67 -7.40
N LEU A 144 -5.08 -7.44 -6.93
CA LEU A 144 -3.95 -7.09 -6.06
C LEU A 144 -4.00 -7.83 -4.74
N THR A 145 -5.18 -7.95 -4.12
CA THR A 145 -5.37 -8.71 -2.88
C THR A 145 -4.97 -10.18 -3.07
N VAL A 146 -5.46 -10.81 -4.15
CA VAL A 146 -5.10 -12.19 -4.49
C VAL A 146 -3.61 -12.31 -4.76
N ALA A 147 -3.01 -11.36 -5.50
CA ALA A 147 -1.58 -11.37 -5.76
C ALA A 147 -0.76 -11.27 -4.47
N PHE A 148 -1.12 -10.38 -3.53
CA PHE A 148 -0.47 -10.29 -2.22
C PHE A 148 -0.55 -11.61 -1.47
N PHE A 149 -1.71 -12.24 -1.40
CA PHE A 149 -1.88 -13.52 -0.71
C PHE A 149 -1.08 -14.64 -1.35
N VAL A 150 -1.10 -14.75 -2.69
CA VAL A 150 -0.39 -15.81 -3.42
C VAL A 150 1.12 -15.60 -3.32
N PHE A 151 1.62 -14.41 -3.62
CA PHE A 151 3.07 -14.17 -3.70
C PHE A 151 3.75 -14.01 -2.34
N THR A 152 3.01 -13.82 -1.24
CA THR A 152 3.60 -13.95 0.10
C THR A 152 4.04 -15.40 0.39
N TYR A 153 3.33 -16.41 -0.14
CA TYR A 153 3.69 -17.83 0.07
C TYR A 153 4.35 -18.50 -1.13
N CYS A 154 4.21 -17.91 -2.31
CA CYS A 154 4.83 -18.36 -3.55
C CYS A 154 5.55 -17.18 -4.22
N PRO A 155 6.58 -16.59 -3.55
CA PRO A 155 7.29 -15.43 -4.09
C PRO A 155 8.03 -15.81 -5.38
N PRO A 156 7.83 -15.06 -6.48
CA PRO A 156 8.69 -15.16 -7.65
C PRO A 156 10.15 -14.85 -7.30
N ASP A 157 11.08 -15.53 -7.96
CA ASP A 157 12.52 -15.31 -7.78
C ASP A 157 13.01 -14.06 -8.53
N ILE A 158 12.59 -12.89 -8.05
CA ILE A 158 13.02 -11.57 -8.53
C ILE A 158 13.22 -10.64 -7.33
N GLY A 159 14.06 -9.61 -7.51
CA GLY A 159 14.48 -8.71 -6.42
C GLY A 159 13.36 -8.10 -5.58
N LEU A 160 12.16 -7.89 -6.14
CA LEU A 160 11.01 -7.35 -5.41
C LEU A 160 10.61 -8.21 -4.18
N PHE A 161 10.84 -9.51 -4.26
CA PHE A 161 10.47 -10.49 -3.22
C PHE A 161 11.66 -10.94 -2.37
N TRP A 162 12.87 -10.50 -2.69
CA TRP A 162 14.05 -10.83 -1.91
C TRP A 162 14.11 -10.00 -0.64
N ASP A 163 14.36 -10.67 0.48
CA ASP A 163 14.66 -10.01 1.73
C ASP A 163 16.11 -9.49 1.67
N PRO A 164 16.34 -8.17 1.81
CA PRO A 164 17.66 -7.57 1.70
C PRO A 164 18.53 -7.73 2.96
N THR A 165 17.98 -8.27 4.05
CA THR A 165 18.66 -8.43 5.35
C THR A 165 19.29 -9.81 5.52
N VAL A 166 18.66 -10.84 4.94
CA VAL A 166 19.23 -12.18 4.80
C VAL A 166 20.05 -12.15 3.52
N GLY A 167 21.37 -11.93 3.65
CA GLY A 167 22.27 -12.08 2.51
C GLY A 167 22.06 -13.43 1.83
N LEU A 168 22.12 -13.47 0.50
CA LEU A 168 22.09 -14.70 -0.30
C LEU A 168 23.06 -15.75 0.22
#